data_AF-A0A316PTT7-F1
#
_entry.id   AF-A0A316PTT7-F1
#
_cell.length_a   1.000
_cell.length_b   1.000
_cell.length_c   1.000
_cell.angle_alpha   90.00
_cell.angle_beta   90.00
_cell.angle_gamma   90.00
#
_symmetry.space_group_name_H-M   'P 1'
#
loop_
_entity.id
_entity.type
_entity.pdbx_description
1 polymer ?
#
loop_
_entity_poly.entity_id
_entity_poly.type
_entity_poly.pdbx_seq_one_letter_code
_entity_poly.pdbx_strand_id
1 'polypeptide(L)'
;MNVFEAVKQSITTRQAAEFYGFRVNRTGKIICPFHSDKNPSMKVDNRFHCFGCGADGDVIDFVSKLYGISSLEGAKKLALDFGISYDSKSVIRKLKVIKQQKSDAQKYAEAENRVFRVLSDYYYLLKRWKVQYAPCIEDENWHPRFTEALHRISHIEYLLDILVFGSAEEKALIVMEYGKEVAVLEQRISEFIISDTGSSYADSCGDAGVQECGRSQGKPDIKREWQRKEHDQELFDRIAI
;
A
#
# COMPACT_ATOMS: atom_id res chain seq x y z
N MET A 1 -0.96 -11.63 31.23
CA MET A 1 -0.28 -10.46 31.85
C MET A 1 0.04 -9.47 30.75
N ASN A 2 -0.38 -8.21 30.91
CA ASN A 2 -0.10 -7.15 29.93
C ASN A 2 1.40 -6.77 29.93
N VAL A 3 1.93 -6.29 28.80
CA VAL A 3 3.33 -5.80 28.69
C VAL A 3 3.65 -4.77 29.76
N PHE A 4 2.74 -3.84 30.05
CA PHE A 4 2.97 -2.80 31.07
C PHE A 4 3.12 -3.39 32.48
N GLU A 5 2.29 -4.38 32.82
CA GLU A 5 2.35 -5.04 34.13
C GLU A 5 3.60 -5.89 34.26
N ALA A 6 3.91 -6.67 33.22
CA ALA A 6 5.08 -7.54 33.18
C ALA A 6 6.37 -6.74 33.36
N VAL A 7 6.50 -5.60 32.67
CA VAL A 7 7.66 -4.72 32.77
C VAL A 7 7.75 -4.08 34.16
N LYS A 8 6.67 -3.49 34.67
CA LYS A 8 6.69 -2.81 35.99
C LYS A 8 6.95 -3.76 37.17
N GLN A 9 6.57 -5.03 37.04
CA GLN A 9 6.82 -6.05 38.07
C GLN A 9 8.25 -6.60 38.03
N SER A 10 8.90 -6.55 36.86
CA SER A 10 10.19 -7.21 36.63
C SER A 10 11.38 -6.26 36.67
N ILE A 11 11.19 -4.96 36.35
CA ILE A 11 12.28 -4.00 36.19
C ILE A 11 12.03 -2.74 37.02
N THR A 12 13.07 -2.32 37.74
CA THR A 12 13.12 -1.03 38.42
C THR A 12 13.72 0.06 37.53
N THR A 13 13.38 1.32 37.77
CA THR A 13 13.96 2.44 37.00
C THR A 13 15.48 2.50 37.14
N ARG A 14 16.01 2.11 38.31
CA ARG A 14 17.45 1.98 38.54
C ARG A 14 18.11 0.97 37.59
N GLN A 15 17.56 -0.24 37.47
CA GLN A 15 18.09 -1.27 36.58
C GLN A 15 18.07 -0.83 35.12
N ALA A 16 16.97 -0.19 34.69
CA ALA A 16 16.90 0.39 33.35
C ALA A 16 17.97 1.48 33.13
N ALA A 17 18.16 2.38 34.09
CA ALA A 17 19.18 3.43 33.99
C ALA A 17 20.59 2.83 33.88
N GLU A 18 20.94 1.85 34.72
CA GLU A 18 22.24 1.17 34.66
C GLU A 18 22.44 0.44 33.32
N PHE A 19 21.40 -0.24 32.81
CA PHE A 19 21.43 -0.92 31.51
C PHE A 19 21.66 0.03 30.34
N TYR A 20 21.02 1.20 30.36
CA TYR A 20 21.20 2.24 29.33
C TYR A 20 22.47 3.09 29.51
N GLY A 21 23.37 2.71 30.44
CA GLY A 21 24.71 3.29 30.58
C GLY A 21 24.82 4.45 31.57
N PHE A 22 23.78 4.71 32.38
CA PHE A 22 23.84 5.73 33.43
C PHE A 22 24.52 5.20 34.69
N ARG A 23 25.48 5.96 35.23
CA ARG A 23 26.16 5.63 36.48
C ARG A 23 25.34 6.13 37.67
N VAL A 24 24.78 5.19 38.44
CA VAL A 24 24.04 5.47 39.67
C VAL A 24 25.02 5.61 40.84
N ASN A 25 24.97 6.73 41.54
CA ASN A 25 25.85 6.98 42.69
C ASN A 25 25.37 6.25 43.97
N ARG A 26 26.14 6.36 45.06
CA ARG A 26 25.79 5.74 46.36
C ARG A 26 24.43 6.19 46.93
N THR A 27 23.95 7.37 46.54
CA THR A 27 22.66 7.92 46.98
C THR A 27 21.50 7.61 46.03
N GLY A 28 21.72 6.77 45.00
CA GLY A 28 20.69 6.38 44.04
C GLY A 28 20.37 7.47 43.02
N LYS A 29 21.28 8.41 42.77
CA LYS A 29 21.10 9.52 41.83
C LYS A 29 21.95 9.38 40.57
N ILE A 30 21.42 9.88 39.46
CA ILE A 30 22.07 10.02 38.15
C ILE A 30 22.03 11.49 37.69
N ILE A 31 22.90 11.83 36.75
CA ILE A 31 22.77 13.07 35.97
C ILE A 31 21.50 12.94 35.13
N CYS A 32 20.62 13.93 35.20
CA CYS A 32 19.35 13.89 34.51
C CYS A 32 19.56 13.92 32.98
N PRO A 33 19.05 12.94 32.21
CA PRO A 33 19.12 12.98 30.75
C PRO A 33 18.09 13.93 30.11
N PHE A 34 17.10 14.41 30.86
CA PHE A 34 15.98 15.19 30.33
C PHE A 34 16.20 16.71 30.36
N HIS A 35 17.30 17.17 30.93
CA HIS A 35 17.71 18.58 30.86
C HIS A 35 19.23 18.69 31.00
N SER A 36 19.79 19.83 30.63
CA SER A 36 21.23 20.07 30.74
C SER A 36 21.62 20.33 32.20
N ASP A 37 22.07 19.27 32.88
CA ASP A 37 22.60 19.33 34.25
C ASP A 37 24.04 18.78 34.30
N LYS A 38 24.86 19.36 35.19
CA LYS A 38 26.23 18.88 35.47
C LYS A 38 26.30 18.02 36.73
N ASN A 39 25.31 18.14 37.62
CA ASN A 39 25.28 17.42 38.89
C ASN A 39 24.21 16.30 38.89
N PRO A 40 24.41 15.20 39.64
CA PRO A 40 23.37 14.18 39.78
C PRO A 40 22.12 14.69 40.52
N SER A 41 21.08 15.09 39.76
CA SER A 41 19.82 15.64 40.27
C SER A 41 18.63 14.70 40.17
N MET A 42 18.74 13.58 39.44
CA MET A 42 17.65 12.63 39.28
C MET A 42 17.83 11.43 40.19
N LYS A 43 16.86 11.18 41.07
CA LYS A 43 16.82 9.96 41.90
C LYS A 43 16.14 8.84 41.13
N VAL A 44 16.76 7.66 41.10
CA VAL A 44 16.29 6.47 40.39
C VAL A 44 16.21 5.27 41.33
N ASP A 45 14.99 4.92 41.70
CA ASP A 45 14.67 3.76 42.55
C ASP A 45 13.76 2.81 41.74
N ASN A 46 12.56 2.47 42.24
CA ASN A 46 11.50 1.87 41.41
C ASN A 46 10.93 2.87 40.40
N ARG A 47 10.87 4.15 40.76
CA ARG A 47 10.44 5.27 39.93
C ARG A 47 11.58 6.28 39.80
N PHE A 48 11.47 7.22 38.87
CA PHE A 48 12.41 8.35 38.81
C PHE A 48 11.74 9.65 39.21
N HIS A 49 12.55 10.54 39.79
CA HIS A 49 12.18 11.93 39.98
C HIS A 49 13.41 12.81 39.87
N CYS A 50 13.32 13.85 39.04
CA CYS A 50 14.35 14.85 38.88
C CYS A 50 14.02 16.10 39.69
N PHE A 51 14.88 16.43 40.65
CA PHE A 51 14.72 17.63 41.47
C PHE A 51 15.07 18.93 40.73
N GLY A 52 15.75 18.86 39.58
CA GLY A 52 16.11 20.03 38.77
C GLY A 52 15.01 20.47 37.81
N CYS A 53 14.48 19.55 37.01
CA CYS A 53 13.46 19.84 35.98
C CYS A 53 12.04 19.37 36.33
N GLY A 54 11.85 18.73 37.49
CA GLY A 54 10.55 18.20 37.92
C GLY A 54 10.08 16.96 37.17
N ALA A 55 10.88 16.41 36.25
CA ALA A 55 10.50 15.21 35.52
C ALA A 55 10.32 14.02 36.47
N ASP A 56 9.13 13.43 36.48
CA ASP A 56 8.80 12.22 37.21
C ASP A 56 8.20 11.16 36.28
N GLY A 57 8.13 9.93 36.80
CA GLY A 57 7.48 8.81 36.12
C GLY A 57 7.93 7.46 36.65
N ASP A 58 7.47 6.40 35.99
CA ASP A 58 7.96 5.04 36.22
C ASP A 58 9.07 4.64 35.21
N VAL A 59 9.47 3.37 35.24
CA VAL A 59 10.50 2.84 34.35
C VAL A 59 10.13 2.96 32.86
N ILE A 60 8.84 2.87 32.52
CA ILE A 60 8.35 2.97 31.14
C ILE A 60 8.38 4.43 30.70
N ASP A 61 7.95 5.35 31.57
CA ASP A 61 8.01 6.78 31.31
C ASP A 61 9.47 7.26 31.15
N PHE A 62 10.40 6.67 31.91
CA PHE A 62 11.82 6.97 31.81
C PHE A 62 12.34 6.63 30.41
N VAL A 63 12.09 5.43 29.92
CA VAL A 63 12.51 4.98 28.58
C VAL A 63 11.77 5.72 27.47
N SER A 64 10.48 5.96 27.65
CA SER A 64 9.66 6.76 26.74
C SER A 64 10.28 8.15 26.51
N LYS A 65 10.61 8.86 27.59
CA LYS A 65 11.25 10.19 27.53
C LYS A 65 12.69 10.12 27.01
N LEU A 66 13.43 9.08 27.35
CA LEU A 66 14.82 8.91 26.92
C LEU A 66 14.95 8.73 25.40
N TYR A 67 14.00 8.00 24.79
CA TYR A 67 14.03 7.69 23.35
C TYR A 67 13.04 8.51 22.52
N GLY A 68 12.18 9.33 23.15
CA GLY A 68 11.14 10.10 22.44
C GLY A 68 10.07 9.22 21.79
N ILE A 69 9.75 8.08 22.40
CA ILE A 69 8.81 7.08 21.88
C ILE A 69 7.53 7.03 22.72
N SER A 70 6.46 6.41 22.21
CA SER A 70 5.23 6.26 23.00
C SER A 70 5.43 5.34 24.21
N SER A 71 4.63 5.46 25.27
CA SER A 71 4.73 4.58 26.45
C SER A 71 4.54 3.10 26.11
N LEU A 72 3.75 2.77 25.08
CA LEU A 72 3.59 1.40 24.59
C LEU A 72 4.89 0.89 23.94
N GLU A 73 5.54 1.71 23.12
CA GLU A 73 6.83 1.37 22.51
C GLU A 73 7.93 1.28 23.55
N GLY A 74 7.94 2.17 24.55
CA GLY A 74 8.84 2.09 25.70
C GLY A 74 8.68 0.78 26.49
N ALA A 75 7.45 0.35 26.74
CA ALA A 75 7.17 -0.92 27.41
C ALA A 75 7.65 -2.12 26.58
N LYS A 76 7.41 -2.12 25.27
CA LYS A 76 7.89 -3.17 24.36
C LYS A 76 9.42 -3.19 24.28
N LYS A 77 10.05 -2.02 24.22
CA LYS A 77 11.51 -1.87 24.21
C LYS A 77 12.12 -2.45 25.48
N LEU A 78 11.60 -2.10 26.66
CA LEU A 78 12.02 -2.69 27.92
C LEU A 78 11.82 -4.20 27.96
N ALA A 79 10.68 -4.70 27.48
CA ALA A 79 10.44 -6.14 27.43
C ALA A 79 11.43 -6.87 26.50
N LEU A 80 11.80 -6.27 25.37
CA LEU A 80 12.80 -6.83 24.45
C LEU A 80 14.22 -6.77 25.05
N ASP A 81 14.61 -5.60 25.56
CA ASP A 81 15.95 -5.35 26.08
C ASP A 81 16.28 -6.25 27.30
N PHE A 82 15.27 -6.57 28.12
CA PHE A 82 15.40 -7.40 29.32
C PHE A 82 14.83 -8.82 29.17
N GLY A 83 14.37 -9.21 27.98
CA GLY A 83 13.87 -10.56 27.71
C GLY A 83 12.60 -10.96 28.49
N ILE A 84 11.69 -10.01 28.75
CA ILE A 84 10.47 -10.26 29.52
C ILE A 84 9.37 -10.82 28.61
N SER A 85 8.86 -11.99 28.96
CA SER A 85 7.71 -12.59 28.29
C SER A 85 6.39 -11.95 28.75
N TYR A 86 5.50 -11.63 27.81
CA TYR A 86 4.17 -11.07 28.09
C TYR A 86 3.12 -11.59 27.09
N ASP A 87 1.84 -11.56 27.47
CA ASP A 87 0.75 -12.02 26.60
C ASP A 87 0.35 -10.93 25.59
N SER A 88 0.92 -11.04 24.38
CA SER A 88 0.74 -10.10 23.27
C SER A 88 -0.66 -10.14 22.63
N LYS A 89 -1.50 -11.14 22.98
CA LYS A 89 -2.83 -11.32 22.37
C LYS A 89 -3.79 -10.15 22.67
N SER A 90 -3.60 -9.45 23.79
CA SER A 90 -4.44 -8.31 24.19
C SER A 90 -4.22 -7.05 23.34
N VAL A 91 -2.98 -6.79 22.91
CA VAL A 91 -2.62 -5.62 22.08
C VAL A 91 -3.02 -5.84 20.63
N ILE A 92 -2.87 -7.06 20.12
CA ILE A 92 -3.31 -7.42 18.76
C ILE A 92 -4.83 -7.24 18.61
N ARG A 93 -5.62 -7.56 19.65
CA ARG A 93 -7.08 -7.32 19.63
C ARG A 93 -7.41 -5.83 19.55
N LYS A 94 -6.74 -4.95 20.31
CA LYS A 94 -6.97 -3.50 20.25
C LYS A 94 -6.51 -2.89 18.91
N LEU A 95 -5.36 -3.29 18.38
CA LEU A 95 -4.88 -2.83 17.07
C LEU A 95 -5.79 -3.28 15.93
N LYS A 96 -6.41 -4.46 16.01
CA LYS A 96 -7.42 -4.92 15.04
C LYS A 96 -8.72 -4.12 15.09
N VAL A 97 -9.10 -3.58 16.26
CA VAL A 97 -10.31 -2.74 16.43
C VAL A 97 -10.07 -1.32 15.90
N ILE A 98 -8.83 -0.82 15.89
CA ILE A 98 -8.42 0.41 15.19
C ILE A 98 -8.06 0.10 13.72
N LYS A 99 -8.81 -0.79 13.05
CA LYS A 99 -8.92 -0.71 11.60
C LYS A 99 -10.02 0.31 11.34
N GLN A 100 -9.63 1.54 11.04
CA GLN A 100 -10.51 2.61 10.57
C GLN A 100 -11.50 1.99 9.58
N GLN A 101 -12.80 1.94 9.92
CA GLN A 101 -13.79 1.57 8.92
C GLN A 101 -13.71 2.65 7.85
N LYS A 102 -13.42 2.27 6.60
CA LYS A 102 -13.36 3.22 5.47
C LYS A 102 -14.67 4.00 5.43
N SER A 103 -14.58 5.33 5.34
CA SER A 103 -15.78 6.16 5.19
C SER A 103 -16.50 5.80 3.89
N ASP A 104 -17.79 6.08 3.80
CA ASP A 104 -18.54 5.78 2.58
C ASP A 104 -18.00 6.58 1.38
N ALA A 105 -17.48 7.79 1.60
CA ALA A 105 -16.75 8.56 0.58
C ALA A 105 -15.48 7.84 0.10
N GLN A 106 -14.72 7.21 1.00
CA GLN A 106 -13.52 6.44 0.63
C GLN A 106 -13.90 5.18 -0.17
N LYS A 107 -14.96 4.48 0.22
CA LYS A 107 -15.45 3.31 -0.53
C LYS A 107 -15.91 3.71 -1.93
N TYR A 108 -16.61 4.84 -2.05
CA TYR A 108 -17.07 5.36 -3.33
C TYR A 108 -15.88 5.74 -4.22
N ALA A 109 -14.90 6.49 -3.69
CA ALA A 109 -13.69 6.85 -4.45
C ALA A 109 -12.92 5.61 -4.93
N GLU A 110 -12.84 4.56 -4.12
CA GLU A 110 -12.24 3.29 -4.53
C GLU A 110 -13.03 2.58 -5.64
N ALA A 111 -14.36 2.62 -5.58
CA ALA A 111 -15.21 2.06 -6.62
C ALA A 111 -15.08 2.84 -7.94
N GLU A 112 -15.09 4.17 -7.88
CA GLU A 112 -14.89 5.06 -9.04
C GLU A 112 -13.54 4.79 -9.71
N ASN A 113 -12.46 4.80 -8.93
CA ASN A 113 -11.12 4.50 -9.43
C ASN A 113 -11.03 3.10 -10.06
N ARG A 114 -11.71 2.10 -9.48
CA ARG A 114 -11.75 0.75 -10.04
C ARG A 114 -12.45 0.73 -11.39
N VAL A 115 -13.60 1.39 -11.52
CA VAL A 115 -14.35 1.47 -12.78
C VAL A 115 -13.52 2.14 -13.87
N PHE A 116 -12.93 3.30 -13.56
CA PHE A 116 -12.10 4.04 -14.51
C PHE A 116 -10.89 3.21 -15.01
N ARG A 117 -10.18 2.56 -14.08
CA ARG A 117 -9.02 1.72 -14.40
C ARG A 117 -9.39 0.60 -15.36
N VAL A 118 -10.41 -0.19 -15.02
CA VAL A 118 -10.79 -1.37 -15.82
C VAL A 118 -11.32 -0.97 -17.19
N LEU A 119 -12.12 0.10 -17.29
CA LEU A 119 -12.60 0.59 -18.58
C LEU A 119 -11.44 1.10 -19.44
N SER A 120 -10.45 1.77 -18.84
CA SER A 120 -9.24 2.20 -19.54
C SER A 120 -8.43 1.01 -20.06
N ASP A 121 -8.19 0.00 -19.22
CA ASP A 121 -7.48 -1.22 -19.62
C ASP A 121 -8.21 -1.94 -20.76
N TYR A 122 -9.54 -2.04 -20.65
CA TYR A 122 -10.36 -2.64 -21.70
C TYR A 122 -10.30 -1.85 -23.01
N TYR A 123 -10.38 -0.52 -22.92
CA TYR A 123 -10.28 0.36 -24.08
C TYR A 123 -8.98 0.15 -24.86
N TYR A 124 -7.84 0.11 -24.16
CA TYR A 124 -6.55 -0.14 -24.80
C TYR A 124 -6.48 -1.53 -25.41
N LEU A 125 -7.05 -2.53 -24.74
CA LEU A 125 -7.15 -3.89 -25.27
C LEU A 125 -7.96 -3.93 -26.57
N LEU A 126 -9.10 -3.25 -26.63
CA LEU A 126 -9.92 -3.14 -27.83
C LEU A 126 -9.19 -2.41 -28.97
N LYS A 127 -8.49 -1.30 -28.68
CA LYS A 127 -7.67 -0.60 -29.69
C LYS A 127 -6.60 -1.53 -30.27
N ARG A 128 -5.94 -2.33 -29.41
CA ARG A 128 -4.99 -3.35 -29.86
C ARG A 128 -5.66 -4.41 -30.73
N TRP A 129 -6.82 -4.93 -30.32
CA TRP A 129 -7.55 -5.93 -31.12
C TRP A 129 -8.01 -5.40 -32.48
N LYS A 130 -8.42 -4.14 -32.55
CA LYS A 130 -8.78 -3.48 -33.81
C LYS A 130 -7.62 -3.48 -34.82
N VAL A 131 -6.38 -3.37 -34.35
CA VAL A 131 -5.20 -3.39 -35.22
C VAL A 131 -4.75 -4.83 -35.51
N GLN A 132 -4.69 -5.68 -34.49
CA GLN A 132 -4.11 -7.02 -34.60
C GLN A 132 -4.98 -8.01 -35.37
N TYR A 133 -6.30 -7.88 -35.28
CA TYR A 133 -7.26 -8.79 -35.91
C TYR A 133 -7.98 -8.13 -37.09
N ALA A 134 -7.41 -7.05 -37.65
CA ALA A 134 -7.96 -6.39 -38.82
C ALA A 134 -8.00 -7.38 -40.01
N PRO A 135 -9.17 -7.57 -40.66
CA PRO A 135 -9.30 -8.47 -41.79
C PRO A 135 -8.47 -7.97 -42.97
N CYS A 136 -7.88 -8.89 -43.73
CA CYS A 136 -7.34 -8.54 -45.05
C CYS A 136 -8.50 -8.37 -46.04
N ILE A 137 -8.27 -7.63 -47.12
CA ILE A 137 -9.32 -7.19 -48.08
C ILE A 137 -10.13 -8.36 -48.68
N GLU A 138 -9.60 -9.59 -48.62
CA GLU A 138 -10.22 -10.81 -49.16
C GLU A 138 -10.86 -11.72 -48.09
N ASP A 139 -10.83 -11.35 -46.80
CA ASP A 139 -11.40 -12.17 -45.72
C ASP A 139 -12.92 -11.95 -45.56
N GLU A 140 -13.71 -12.96 -45.94
CA GLU A 140 -15.16 -12.97 -45.68
C GLU A 140 -15.52 -13.17 -44.19
N ASN A 141 -14.61 -13.75 -43.40
CA ASN A 141 -14.85 -14.07 -41.98
C ASN A 141 -14.07 -13.15 -41.03
N TRP A 142 -14.78 -12.20 -40.42
CA TRP A 142 -14.18 -11.23 -39.50
C TRP A 142 -13.96 -11.85 -38.12
N HIS A 143 -12.77 -11.65 -37.56
CA HIS A 143 -12.43 -12.21 -36.25
C HIS A 143 -13.34 -11.62 -35.13
N PRO A 144 -13.89 -12.42 -34.20
CA PRO A 144 -14.81 -11.94 -33.16
C PRO A 144 -14.26 -10.80 -32.28
N ARG A 145 -12.95 -10.79 -32.00
CA ARG A 145 -12.32 -9.69 -31.24
C ARG A 145 -12.22 -8.39 -32.05
N PHE A 146 -12.11 -8.48 -33.37
CA PHE A 146 -12.11 -7.32 -34.24
C PHE A 146 -13.50 -6.70 -34.30
N THR A 147 -14.53 -7.52 -34.55
CA THR A 147 -15.91 -7.05 -34.58
C THR A 147 -16.31 -6.46 -33.22
N GLU A 148 -15.94 -7.09 -32.12
CA GLU A 148 -16.17 -6.54 -30.78
C GLU A 148 -15.50 -5.18 -30.57
N ALA A 149 -14.22 -5.04 -30.96
CA ALA A 149 -13.52 -3.77 -30.85
C ALA A 149 -14.24 -2.66 -31.62
N LEU A 150 -14.73 -2.93 -32.82
CA LEU A 150 -15.51 -1.95 -33.60
C LEU A 150 -16.80 -1.53 -32.88
N HIS A 151 -17.51 -2.46 -32.26
CA HIS A 151 -18.78 -2.16 -31.57
C HIS A 151 -18.59 -1.47 -30.21
N ARG A 152 -17.52 -1.83 -29.47
CA ARG A 152 -17.37 -1.43 -28.07
C ARG A 152 -16.52 -0.19 -27.87
N ILE A 153 -15.57 0.13 -28.78
CA ILE A 153 -14.65 1.26 -28.60
C ILE A 153 -15.40 2.57 -28.32
N SER A 154 -16.37 2.94 -29.16
CA SER A 154 -17.07 4.22 -29.02
C SER A 154 -17.87 4.31 -27.71
N HIS A 155 -18.44 3.19 -27.26
CA HIS A 155 -19.18 3.15 -26.00
C HIS A 155 -18.25 3.30 -24.80
N ILE A 156 -17.10 2.64 -24.80
CA ILE A 156 -16.12 2.76 -23.72
C ILE A 156 -15.50 4.16 -23.69
N GLU A 157 -15.24 4.78 -24.85
CA GLU A 157 -14.81 6.19 -24.94
C GLU A 157 -15.82 7.12 -24.27
N TYR A 158 -17.11 6.97 -24.60
CA TYR A 158 -18.18 7.74 -23.97
C TYR A 158 -18.23 7.59 -22.44
N LEU A 159 -18.10 6.36 -21.93
CA LEU A 159 -18.08 6.10 -20.48
C LEU A 159 -16.86 6.73 -19.81
N LEU A 160 -15.68 6.67 -20.45
CA LEU A 160 -14.46 7.28 -19.93
C LEU A 160 -14.56 8.80 -19.92
N ASP A 161 -15.14 9.42 -20.96
CA ASP A 161 -15.35 10.86 -21.02
C ASP A 161 -16.26 11.34 -19.86
N ILE A 162 -17.32 10.60 -19.53
CA ILE A 162 -18.17 10.90 -18.37
C ILE A 162 -17.38 10.77 -17.06
N LEU A 163 -16.55 9.73 -16.91
CA LEU A 163 -15.76 9.54 -15.68
C LEU A 163 -14.72 10.65 -15.49
N VAL A 164 -14.18 11.21 -16.57
CA VAL A 164 -13.23 12.33 -16.48
C VAL A 164 -13.95 13.66 -16.28
N PHE A 165 -14.91 13.99 -17.16
CA PHE A 165 -15.47 15.34 -17.28
C PHE A 165 -16.90 15.50 -16.76
N GLY A 166 -17.59 14.40 -16.47
CA GLY A 166 -18.98 14.42 -16.00
C GLY A 166 -19.15 14.99 -14.59
N SER A 167 -20.39 15.32 -14.26
CA SER A 167 -20.81 15.72 -12.91
C SER A 167 -20.72 14.56 -11.91
N ALA A 168 -20.72 14.86 -10.61
CA ALA A 168 -20.68 13.83 -9.57
C ALA A 168 -21.87 12.85 -9.67
N GLU A 169 -23.04 13.32 -10.10
CA GLU A 169 -24.24 12.49 -10.28
C GLU A 169 -24.08 11.52 -11.47
N GLU A 170 -23.57 12.00 -12.60
CA GLU A 170 -23.32 11.17 -13.78
C GLU A 170 -22.27 10.10 -13.49
N LYS A 171 -21.16 10.47 -12.83
CA LYS A 171 -20.13 9.51 -12.40
C LYS A 171 -20.71 8.45 -11.46
N ALA A 172 -21.55 8.84 -10.51
CA ALA A 172 -22.18 7.92 -9.57
C ALA A 172 -23.11 6.91 -10.28
N LEU A 173 -23.84 7.34 -11.31
CA LEU A 173 -24.66 6.46 -12.14
C LEU A 173 -23.80 5.42 -12.84
N ILE A 174 -22.69 5.82 -13.48
CA ILE A 174 -21.76 4.89 -14.13
C ILE A 174 -21.17 3.90 -13.12
N VAL A 175 -20.74 4.37 -11.95
CA VAL A 175 -20.17 3.49 -10.91
C VAL A 175 -21.19 2.46 -10.42
N MET A 176 -22.46 2.87 -10.27
CA MET A 176 -23.52 2.00 -9.78
C MET A 176 -24.01 0.99 -10.84
N GLU A 177 -24.25 1.46 -12.06
CA GLU A 177 -24.84 0.67 -13.15
C GLU A 177 -23.79 -0.20 -13.85
N TYR A 178 -22.64 0.38 -14.18
CA TYR A 178 -21.56 -0.27 -14.93
C TYR A 178 -20.59 -1.06 -14.04
N GLY A 179 -20.67 -0.92 -12.72
CA GLY A 179 -19.78 -1.60 -11.77
C GLY A 179 -19.81 -3.14 -11.84
N LYS A 180 -20.96 -3.72 -12.24
CA LYS A 180 -21.09 -5.17 -12.47
C LYS A 180 -20.41 -5.60 -13.76
N GLU A 181 -20.58 -4.85 -14.84
CA GLU A 181 -19.90 -5.12 -16.12
C GLU A 181 -18.38 -5.01 -15.97
N VAL A 182 -17.92 -4.03 -15.20
CA VAL A 182 -16.51 -3.87 -14.85
C VAL A 182 -15.92 -5.11 -14.19
N ALA A 183 -16.65 -5.82 -13.33
CA ALA A 183 -16.16 -7.07 -12.75
C ALA A 183 -15.95 -8.17 -13.80
N VAL A 184 -16.87 -8.28 -14.76
CA VAL A 184 -16.75 -9.23 -15.87
C VAL A 184 -15.58 -8.87 -16.79
N LEU A 185 -15.41 -7.58 -17.11
CA LEU A 185 -14.29 -7.09 -17.91
C LEU A 185 -12.95 -7.35 -17.23
N GLU A 186 -12.85 -7.10 -15.92
CA GLU A 186 -11.62 -7.31 -15.13
C GLU A 186 -11.20 -8.79 -15.16
N GLN A 187 -12.14 -9.72 -14.98
CA GLN A 187 -11.86 -11.15 -15.11
C GLN A 187 -11.39 -11.50 -16.53
N ARG A 188 -12.10 -11.01 -17.55
CA ARG A 188 -11.79 -11.31 -18.95
C ARG A 188 -10.44 -10.76 -19.40
N ILE A 189 -10.09 -9.54 -18.98
CA ILE A 189 -8.78 -8.94 -19.24
C ILE A 189 -7.69 -9.80 -18.59
N SER A 190 -7.91 -10.26 -17.36
CA SER A 190 -6.95 -11.11 -16.64
C SER A 190 -6.72 -12.45 -17.36
N GLU A 191 -7.80 -13.12 -17.79
CA GLU A 191 -7.73 -14.37 -18.57
C GLU A 191 -7.01 -14.17 -19.91
N PHE A 192 -7.23 -13.03 -20.57
CA PHE A 192 -6.54 -12.69 -21.81
C PHE A 192 -5.03 -12.46 -21.59
N ILE A 193 -4.64 -11.70 -20.57
CA ILE A 193 -3.22 -11.45 -20.26
C ILE A 193 -2.48 -12.77 -19.94
N ILE A 194 -3.12 -13.68 -19.20
CA ILE A 194 -2.54 -15.00 -18.88
C ILE A 194 -2.35 -15.85 -20.14
N SER A 195 -3.33 -15.85 -21.05
CA SER A 195 -3.23 -16.61 -22.31
C SER A 195 -2.24 -16.00 -23.31
N ASP A 196 -2.08 -14.67 -23.34
CA ASP A 196 -1.10 -13.96 -24.20
C ASP A 196 0.34 -14.16 -23.69
N THR A 197 0.54 -14.25 -22.37
CA THR A 197 1.86 -14.50 -21.75
C THR A 197 2.29 -15.98 -21.80
N GLY A 198 1.33 -16.91 -21.85
CA GLY A 198 1.57 -18.35 -22.07
C GLY A 198 1.88 -18.72 -23.52
N SER A 199 1.62 -17.83 -24.49
CA SER A 199 1.95 -18.02 -25.92
C SER A 199 3.33 -17.46 -26.25
N SER A 200 4.33 -17.85 -25.47
CA SER A 200 5.75 -17.76 -25.83
C SER A 200 6.36 -19.14 -25.61
N TYR A 201 6.77 -19.79 -26.71
CA TYR A 201 7.22 -21.19 -26.85
C TYR A 201 6.15 -22.28 -26.98
N ALA A 202 5.58 -22.37 -28.18
CA ALA A 202 5.31 -23.66 -28.83
C ALA A 202 5.40 -23.47 -30.34
N ASP A 203 6.62 -23.63 -30.86
CA ASP A 203 6.84 -23.99 -32.26
C ASP A 203 6.25 -25.38 -32.49
N SER A 204 5.33 -25.48 -33.45
CA SER A 204 5.04 -26.71 -34.18
C SER A 204 4.61 -26.33 -35.59
N CYS A 205 5.59 -26.23 -36.48
CA CYS A 205 5.36 -26.21 -37.93
C CYS A 205 4.61 -27.48 -38.35
N GLY A 206 3.59 -27.29 -39.19
CA GLY A 206 2.89 -28.31 -39.96
C GLY A 206 2.52 -27.74 -41.32
N ASP A 207 3.57 -27.55 -42.13
CA ASP A 207 3.66 -27.54 -43.60
C ASP A 207 2.38 -27.27 -44.44
N ALA A 208 2.28 -26.05 -45.00
CA ALA A 208 1.83 -25.82 -46.37
C ALA A 208 2.01 -24.34 -46.79
N GLY A 209 2.93 -24.09 -47.73
CA GLY A 209 2.79 -23.04 -48.75
C GLY A 209 3.11 -21.60 -48.35
N VAL A 210 4.35 -21.20 -48.61
CA VAL A 210 4.92 -19.85 -48.48
C VAL A 210 4.18 -18.78 -49.31
N GLN A 211 3.82 -17.66 -48.68
CA GLN A 211 4.03 -16.35 -49.27
C GLN A 211 4.30 -15.30 -48.18
N GLU A 212 5.57 -14.93 -48.06
CA GLU A 212 6.11 -13.97 -47.10
C GLU A 212 5.57 -12.55 -47.37
N CYS A 213 4.98 -11.93 -46.34
CA CYS A 213 4.93 -10.48 -46.23
C CYS A 213 5.65 -10.08 -44.94
N GLY A 214 6.92 -9.71 -45.07
CA GLY A 214 7.77 -9.30 -43.96
C GLY A 214 7.33 -7.97 -43.38
N ARG A 215 7.06 -7.95 -42.06
CA ARG A 215 7.26 -6.77 -41.21
C ARG A 215 7.70 -7.23 -39.82
N SER A 216 9.00 -7.21 -39.61
CA SER A 216 9.62 -7.20 -38.29
C SER A 216 9.32 -5.87 -37.62
N GLN A 217 8.38 -5.86 -36.69
CA GLN A 217 8.30 -4.80 -35.68
C GLN A 217 8.57 -5.43 -34.32
N GLY A 218 9.65 -4.99 -33.68
CA GLY A 218 10.09 -5.48 -32.38
C GLY A 218 8.99 -5.37 -31.34
N LYS A 219 8.81 -6.42 -30.54
CA LYS A 219 7.87 -6.46 -29.41
C LYS A 219 8.29 -5.41 -28.38
N PRO A 220 7.43 -4.46 -27.98
CA PRO A 220 7.77 -3.51 -26.93
C PRO A 220 7.79 -4.19 -25.55
N ASP A 221 8.79 -3.86 -24.73
CA ASP A 221 8.99 -4.36 -23.37
C ASP A 221 7.96 -3.75 -22.42
N ILE A 222 6.92 -4.54 -22.15
CA ILE A 222 5.74 -4.21 -21.34
C ILE A 222 6.14 -3.75 -19.93
N LYS A 223 7.29 -4.10 -19.35
CA LYS A 223 7.61 -3.60 -17.99
C LYS A 223 8.03 -2.13 -17.97
N ARG A 224 8.66 -1.63 -19.03
CA ARG A 224 9.24 -0.27 -19.06
C ARG A 224 8.22 0.81 -19.39
N GLU A 225 7.14 0.45 -20.07
CA GLU A 225 6.08 1.39 -20.48
C GLU A 225 5.09 1.67 -19.34
N TRP A 226 4.95 0.74 -18.39
CA TRP A 226 4.09 0.88 -17.21
C TRP A 226 4.77 1.71 -16.11
N GLN A 227 6.09 1.56 -15.93
CA GLN A 227 6.88 2.41 -15.02
C GLN A 227 6.94 3.88 -15.48
N ARG A 228 6.80 4.14 -16.79
CA ARG A 228 6.80 5.50 -17.32
C ARG A 228 5.48 6.24 -17.05
N LYS A 229 4.36 5.50 -16.98
CA LYS A 229 3.03 6.06 -16.69
C LYS A 229 2.77 6.31 -15.20
N GLU A 230 3.43 5.57 -14.30
CA GLU A 230 3.43 5.88 -12.84
C GLU A 230 4.06 7.25 -12.56
N HIS A 231 5.12 7.62 -13.29
CA HIS A 231 5.80 8.90 -13.13
C HIS A 231 5.01 10.10 -13.69
N ASP A 232 4.15 9.89 -14.70
CA ASP A 232 3.28 10.94 -15.23
C ASP A 232 2.06 11.20 -14.31
N GLN A 233 1.61 10.19 -13.54
CA GLN A 233 0.58 10.35 -12.52
C GLN A 233 1.07 11.20 -11.33
N GLU A 234 2.32 10.97 -10.86
CA GLU A 234 2.96 11.79 -9.81
C GLU A 234 3.21 13.25 -10.25
N LEU A 235 3.38 13.49 -11.57
CA LEU A 235 3.53 14.84 -12.12
C LEU A 235 2.20 15.61 -12.11
N PHE A 236 1.08 14.91 -12.29
CA PHE A 236 -0.27 15.48 -12.29
C PHE A 236 -0.72 15.85 -10.86
N ASP A 237 -0.39 15.03 -9.86
CA ASP A 237 -0.67 15.30 -8.44
C ASP A 237 0.14 16.51 -7.87
N ARG A 238 1.23 16.92 -8.54
CA ARG A 238 2.01 18.11 -8.19
C ARG A 238 1.50 19.42 -8.77
N ILE A 239 0.64 19.35 -9.78
CA ILE A 239 0.06 20.52 -10.46
C ILE A 239 -1.32 20.87 -9.85
N ALA A 240 -1.91 19.97 -9.07
CA ALA A 240 -3.19 20.17 -8.39
C ALA A 240 -3.03 20.72 -6.94
N ILE A 241 -2.34 21.84 -6.77
CA ILE A 241 -2.41 22.72 -5.58
C ILE A 241 -2.94 24.08 -6.00
#